data_AF-A0A512DRC9-F1
#
_entry.id   AF-A0A512DRC9-F1
#
_cell.length_a   1.000
_cell.length_b   1.000
_cell.length_c   1.000
_cell.angle_alpha   90.00
_cell.angle_beta   90.00
_cell.angle_gamma   90.00
#
_symmetry.space_group_name_H-M   'P 1'
#
loop_
_entity.id
_entity.type
_entity.pdbx_description
1 polymer ?
#
loop_
_entity_poly.entity_id
_entity_poly.type
_entity_poly.pdbx_seq_one_letter_code
_entity_poly.pdbx_strand_id
1 'polypeptide(L)'
;MLATDYLNHFNEIVMLIEMMPDMPDMIEDCRLWRPKSYQQHFRDSGFSEKELAIEAYDHVPNKFRTPFEATIAQMDAVILFTLGRMEAAHGAGDDQRLKFDCATSVEMLHKIMQVANGIIHGTTHVMQQGEIDDYMGV
;
A
#
# COMPACT_ATOMS: atom_id res chain seq x y z
N MET A 1 -15.63 4.46 5.95
CA MET A 1 -15.28 4.11 7.35
C MET A 1 -14.51 2.81 7.42
N LEU A 2 -15.05 1.64 7.04
CA LEU A 2 -14.30 0.37 7.14
C LEU A 2 -13.23 0.18 6.05
N ALA A 3 -13.55 0.45 4.79
CA ALA A 3 -12.53 0.44 3.73
C ALA A 3 -11.46 1.52 3.95
N THR A 4 -11.84 2.66 4.52
CA THR A 4 -10.92 3.72 4.93
C THR A 4 -9.99 3.25 6.06
N ASP A 5 -10.51 2.53 7.05
CA ASP A 5 -9.71 1.92 8.12
C ASP A 5 -8.69 0.92 7.58
N TYR A 6 -9.11 0.04 6.66
CA TYR A 6 -8.19 -0.85 5.97
C TYR A 6 -7.10 -0.09 5.20
N LEU A 7 -7.45 1.02 4.55
CA LEU A 7 -6.47 1.85 3.85
C LEU A 7 -5.46 2.55 4.78
N ASN A 8 -5.75 2.68 6.08
CA ASN A 8 -4.80 3.25 7.04
C ASN A 8 -3.52 2.41 7.16
N HIS A 9 -3.60 1.08 7.01
CA HIS A 9 -2.43 0.19 7.00
C HIS A 9 -1.42 0.56 5.89
N PHE A 10 -1.89 1.14 4.78
CA PHE A 10 -1.03 1.65 3.71
C PHE A 10 -0.50 3.05 4.02
N ASN A 11 -1.33 3.93 4.59
CA ASN A 11 -0.88 5.26 5.01
C ASN A 11 0.27 5.17 6.02
N GLU A 12 0.21 4.20 6.95
CA GLU A 12 1.25 3.97 7.95
C GLU A 12 2.60 3.65 7.30
N ILE A 13 2.67 2.69 6.38
CA ILE A 13 3.93 2.35 5.70
C ILE A 13 4.41 3.45 4.76
N VAL A 14 3.51 4.20 4.12
CA VAL A 14 3.88 5.36 3.29
C VAL A 14 4.56 6.43 4.15
N MET A 15 4.04 6.73 5.34
CA MET A 15 4.68 7.66 6.29
C MET A 15 6.07 7.17 6.70
N LEU A 16 6.23 5.87 6.99
CA LEU A 16 7.55 5.31 7.33
C LEU A 16 8.53 5.46 6.15
N ILE A 17 8.10 5.15 4.92
CA ILE A 17 8.92 5.31 3.71
C ILE A 17 9.32 6.78 3.49
N GLU A 18 8.44 7.72 3.76
CA GLU A 18 8.71 9.16 3.64
C GLU A 18 9.76 9.64 4.65
N MET A 19 9.74 9.11 5.87
CA MET A 19 10.63 9.50 6.97
C MET A 19 12.02 8.84 6.88
N MET A 20 12.12 7.72 6.18
CA MET A 20 13.34 6.89 6.08
C MET A 20 14.62 7.64 5.68
N PRO A 21 14.62 8.61 4.75
CA PRO A 21 15.85 9.32 4.39
C PRO A 21 16.41 10.23 5.49
N ASP A 22 15.56 10.68 6.42
CA ASP A 22 15.95 11.50 7.57
C ASP A 22 16.13 10.65 8.83
N MET A 23 15.47 9.49 8.91
CA MET A 23 15.54 8.53 10.01
C MET A 23 15.78 7.10 9.52
N PRO A 24 17.03 6.75 9.12
CA PRO A 24 17.33 5.45 8.51
C PRO A 24 17.09 4.24 9.42
N ASP A 25 17.12 4.43 10.75
CA ASP A 25 16.87 3.37 11.73
C ASP A 25 15.44 2.80 11.65
N MET A 26 14.50 3.54 11.03
CA MET A 26 13.11 3.11 10.82
C MET A 26 12.97 1.98 9.78
N ILE A 27 14.07 1.57 9.14
CA ILE A 27 14.05 0.46 8.18
C ILE A 27 13.58 -0.84 8.85
N GLU A 28 13.89 -1.01 10.14
CA GLU A 28 13.45 -2.17 10.92
C GLU A 28 11.92 -2.19 11.08
N ASP A 29 11.28 -1.04 11.25
CA ASP A 29 9.81 -0.94 11.31
C ASP A 29 9.20 -1.20 9.94
N CYS A 30 9.81 -0.69 8.87
CA CYS A 30 9.40 -0.98 7.50
C CYS A 30 9.45 -2.49 7.20
N ARG A 31 10.44 -3.21 7.75
CA ARG A 31 10.58 -4.67 7.60
C ARG A 31 9.49 -5.48 8.30
N LEU A 32 8.80 -4.91 9.27
CA LEU A 32 7.68 -5.58 9.94
C LEU A 32 6.40 -5.52 9.10
N TRP A 33 6.31 -4.55 8.18
CA TRP A 33 5.14 -4.40 7.34
C TRP A 33 4.97 -5.59 6.40
N ARG A 34 3.74 -6.09 6.30
CA ARG A 34 3.37 -7.18 5.39
C ARG A 34 2.04 -6.86 4.73
N PRO A 35 1.85 -7.28 3.46
CA PRO A 35 0.54 -7.27 2.81
C PRO A 35 -0.50 -8.00 3.65
N LYS A 36 -1.71 -7.43 3.72
CA LYS A 36 -2.85 -8.04 4.38
C LYS A 36 -4.07 -7.89 3.50
N SER A 37 -4.84 -8.95 3.31
CA SER A 37 -6.16 -8.82 2.69
C SER A 37 -7.10 -8.01 3.59
N TYR A 38 -8.16 -7.46 3.02
CA TYR A 38 -9.20 -6.75 3.78
C TYR A 38 -9.70 -7.60 4.96
N GLN A 39 -10.05 -8.86 4.72
CA GLN A 39 -10.53 -9.73 5.78
C GLN A 39 -9.44 -10.01 6.84
N GLN A 40 -8.17 -10.18 6.43
CA GLN A 40 -7.07 -10.42 7.38
C GLN A 40 -6.83 -9.22 8.29
N HIS A 41 -6.86 -8.00 7.73
CA HIS A 41 -6.76 -6.76 8.51
C HIS A 41 -7.80 -6.70 9.62
N PHE A 42 -9.06 -6.97 9.31
CA PHE A 42 -10.13 -6.97 10.31
C PHE A 42 -10.03 -8.12 11.31
N ARG A 43 -9.57 -9.30 10.92
CA ARG A 43 -9.35 -10.42 11.87
C ARG A 43 -8.32 -10.04 12.93
N ASP A 44 -7.23 -9.41 12.49
CA ASP A 44 -6.11 -8.99 13.34
C ASP A 44 -6.41 -7.74 14.17
N SER A 45 -7.41 -6.94 13.76
CA SER A 45 -7.74 -5.69 14.44
C SER A 45 -8.57 -5.91 15.72
N GLY A 46 -8.53 -4.90 16.60
CA GLY A 46 -9.37 -4.82 17.80
C GLY A 46 -10.80 -4.37 17.52
N PHE A 47 -11.23 -4.32 16.25
CA PHE A 47 -12.55 -3.83 15.87
C PHE A 47 -13.65 -4.79 16.34
N SER A 48 -14.60 -4.28 17.12
CA SER A 48 -15.63 -5.09 17.80
C SER A 48 -16.60 -5.79 16.84
N GLU A 49 -16.82 -5.22 15.65
CA GLU A 49 -17.73 -5.76 14.63
C GLU A 49 -16.98 -6.39 13.46
N LYS A 50 -15.74 -6.86 13.68
CA LYS A 50 -14.87 -7.41 12.63
C LYS A 50 -15.50 -8.55 11.82
N GLU A 51 -16.22 -9.46 12.46
CA GLU A 51 -16.88 -10.57 11.76
C GLU A 51 -17.96 -10.07 10.80
N LEU A 52 -18.73 -9.05 11.20
CA LEU A 52 -19.73 -8.41 10.33
C LEU A 52 -19.07 -7.69 9.15
N ALA A 53 -17.94 -7.01 9.38
CA ALA A 53 -17.19 -6.35 8.32
C ALA A 53 -16.63 -7.35 7.29
N ILE A 54 -16.14 -8.49 7.76
CA ILE A 54 -15.62 -9.59 6.93
C ILE A 54 -16.75 -10.21 6.11
N GLU A 55 -17.87 -10.57 6.75
CA GLU A 55 -19.04 -11.15 6.07
C GLU A 55 -19.63 -10.20 5.02
N ALA A 56 -19.78 -8.92 5.38
CA ALA A 56 -20.28 -7.90 4.45
C ALA A 56 -19.37 -7.77 3.21
N TYR A 57 -18.07 -7.92 3.38
CA TYR A 57 -17.11 -7.87 2.26
C TYR A 57 -17.31 -9.03 1.28
N ASP A 58 -17.61 -10.23 1.77
CA ASP A 58 -17.86 -11.40 0.92
C ASP A 58 -19.11 -11.24 0.05
N HIS A 59 -20.05 -10.39 0.48
CA HIS A 59 -21.26 -10.03 -0.27
C HIS A 59 -21.08 -8.84 -1.23
N VAL A 60 -19.90 -8.20 -1.28
CA VAL A 60 -19.64 -7.08 -2.20
C VAL A 60 -19.70 -7.57 -3.65
N PRO A 61 -20.45 -6.90 -4.54
CA PRO A 61 -20.51 -7.27 -5.95
C PRO A 61 -19.12 -7.27 -6.62
N ASN A 62 -18.84 -8.31 -7.42
CA ASN A 62 -17.56 -8.46 -8.12
C ASN A 62 -17.12 -7.23 -8.94
N LYS A 63 -18.07 -6.47 -9.48
CA LYS A 63 -17.79 -5.24 -10.24
C LYS A 63 -17.12 -4.13 -9.42
N PHE A 64 -17.20 -4.20 -8.08
CA PHE A 64 -16.52 -3.30 -7.15
C PHE A 64 -15.37 -4.01 -6.43
N ARG A 65 -15.57 -5.27 -6.05
CA ARG A 65 -14.54 -6.06 -5.36
C ARG A 65 -13.31 -6.30 -6.22
N THR A 66 -13.48 -6.74 -7.46
CA THR A 66 -12.37 -7.07 -8.37
C THR A 66 -11.44 -5.88 -8.63
N PRO A 67 -11.92 -4.68 -9.04
CA PRO A 67 -11.02 -3.56 -9.25
C PRO A 67 -10.35 -3.13 -7.93
N PHE A 68 -11.07 -3.20 -6.80
CA PHE A 68 -10.48 -2.88 -5.50
C PHE A 68 -9.34 -3.84 -5.15
N GLU A 69 -9.56 -5.15 -5.19
CA GLU A 69 -8.53 -6.17 -4.91
C GLU A 69 -7.34 -6.07 -5.87
N ALA A 70 -7.58 -5.75 -7.14
CA ALA A 70 -6.51 -5.51 -8.11
C ALA A 70 -5.66 -4.29 -7.73
N THR A 71 -6.29 -3.17 -7.36
CA THR A 71 -5.57 -1.97 -6.88
C THR A 71 -4.80 -2.23 -5.59
N ILE A 72 -5.35 -3.02 -4.67
CA ILE A 72 -4.64 -3.43 -3.45
C ILE A 72 -3.42 -4.29 -3.78
N ALA A 73 -3.56 -5.29 -4.66
CA ALA A 73 -2.44 -6.13 -5.08
C ALA A 73 -1.32 -5.31 -5.77
N GLN A 74 -1.70 -4.30 -6.56
CA GLN A 74 -0.76 -3.34 -7.14
C GLN A 74 -0.02 -2.53 -6.06
N MET A 75 -0.74 -2.04 -5.06
CA MET A 75 -0.16 -1.32 -3.92
C MET A 75 0.83 -2.18 -3.16
N ASP A 76 0.43 -3.42 -2.83
CA ASP A 76 1.29 -4.38 -2.14
C ASP A 76 2.59 -4.64 -2.91
N ALA A 77 2.49 -4.83 -4.24
CA ALA A 77 3.66 -5.05 -5.10
C ALA A 77 4.61 -3.85 -5.10
N VAL A 78 4.08 -2.63 -5.25
CA VAL A 78 4.89 -1.39 -5.24
C VAL A 78 5.57 -1.19 -3.88
N ILE A 79 4.87 -1.43 -2.77
CA ILE A 79 5.46 -1.31 -1.43
C ILE A 79 6.58 -2.33 -1.26
N LEU A 80 6.35 -3.60 -1.57
CA LEU A 80 7.38 -4.63 -1.42
C LEU A 80 8.62 -4.34 -2.29
N PHE A 81 8.42 -3.88 -3.52
CA PHE A 81 9.50 -3.45 -4.41
C PHE A 81 10.28 -2.26 -3.84
N THR A 82 9.55 -1.25 -3.35
CA THR A 82 10.11 -0.05 -2.70
C THR A 82 10.97 -0.44 -1.50
N LEU A 83 10.46 -1.28 -0.61
CA LEU A 83 11.18 -1.74 0.57
C LEU A 83 12.48 -2.46 0.20
N GLY A 84 12.46 -3.35 -0.80
CA GLY A 84 13.68 -4.02 -1.26
C GLY A 84 14.73 -3.05 -1.82
N ARG A 85 14.31 -2.01 -2.54
CA ARG A 85 15.21 -0.95 -3.03
C ARG A 85 15.80 -0.11 -1.91
N MET A 86 14.98 0.27 -0.94
CA MET A 86 15.41 1.05 0.22
C MET A 86 16.41 0.26 1.07
N GLU A 87 16.15 -1.02 1.32
CA GLU A 87 17.08 -1.90 2.03
C GLU A 87 18.44 -2.00 1.31
N ALA A 88 18.43 -2.14 -0.02
CA ALA A 88 19.65 -2.17 -0.81
C ALA A 88 20.42 -0.85 -0.76
N ALA A 89 19.72 0.29 -0.87
CA ALA A 89 20.34 1.63 -0.79
C ALA A 89 20.91 1.90 0.61
N HIS A 90 20.15 1.58 1.66
CA HIS A 90 20.58 1.72 3.05
C HIS A 90 21.79 0.84 3.36
N GLY A 91 21.77 -0.43 2.96
CA GLY A 91 22.90 -1.35 3.15
C GLY A 91 24.16 -0.95 2.38
N ALA A 92 24.01 -0.20 1.29
CA ALA A 92 25.13 0.37 0.53
C ALA A 92 25.62 1.72 1.07
N GLY A 93 24.91 2.33 2.04
CA GLY A 93 25.17 3.70 2.52
C GLY A 93 24.94 4.78 1.45
N ASP A 94 24.06 4.52 0.48
CA ASP A 94 23.75 5.42 -0.62
C ASP A 94 22.54 6.30 -0.29
N ASP A 95 22.78 7.34 0.51
CA ASP A 95 21.75 8.27 0.98
C ASP A 95 21.03 9.01 -0.17
N GLN A 96 21.75 9.27 -1.27
CA GLN A 96 21.16 9.95 -2.43
C GLN A 96 20.16 9.04 -3.12
N ARG A 97 20.52 7.78 -3.34
CA ARG A 97 19.61 6.78 -3.89
C ARG A 97 18.44 6.51 -2.96
N LEU A 98 18.67 6.40 -1.64
CA LEU A 98 17.60 6.22 -0.67
C LEU A 98 16.57 7.35 -0.75
N LYS A 99 17.03 8.62 -0.77
CA LYS A 99 16.17 9.80 -0.93
C LYS A 99 15.35 9.75 -2.21
N PHE A 100 16.00 9.43 -3.33
CA PHE A 100 15.35 9.34 -4.63
C PHE A 100 14.30 8.22 -4.68
N ASP A 101 14.64 7.05 -4.15
CA ASP A 101 13.78 5.87 -4.12
C ASP A 101 12.55 6.14 -3.24
N CYS A 102 12.71 6.70 -2.04
CA CYS A 102 11.60 7.08 -1.17
C CYS A 102 10.67 8.09 -1.84
N ALA A 103 11.20 9.20 -2.36
CA ALA A 103 10.39 10.27 -2.96
C ALA A 103 9.55 9.77 -4.14
N THR A 104 10.19 9.05 -5.07
CA THR A 104 9.52 8.53 -6.27
C THR A 104 8.44 7.49 -5.90
N SER A 105 8.71 6.67 -4.89
CA SER A 105 7.78 5.64 -4.45
C SER A 105 6.57 6.21 -3.71
N VAL A 106 6.77 7.22 -2.85
CA VAL A 106 5.67 7.90 -2.16
C VAL A 106 4.71 8.55 -3.15
N GLU A 107 5.22 9.19 -4.21
CA GLU A 107 4.38 9.74 -5.29
C GLU A 107 3.53 8.66 -5.99
N MET A 108 4.15 7.50 -6.29
CA MET A 108 3.44 6.38 -6.92
C MET A 108 2.37 5.80 -6.00
N LEU A 109 2.71 5.55 -4.73
CA LEU A 109 1.81 5.00 -3.72
C LEU A 109 0.62 5.92 -3.47
N HIS A 110 0.82 7.24 -3.43
CA HIS A 110 -0.28 8.19 -3.33
C HIS A 110 -1.24 8.11 -4.52
N LYS A 111 -0.75 7.92 -5.76
CA LYS A 111 -1.62 7.74 -6.93
C LYS A 111 -2.49 6.48 -6.81
N ILE A 112 -1.89 5.36 -6.41
CA ILE A 112 -2.60 4.09 -6.19
C ILE A 112 -3.64 4.25 -5.06
N MET A 113 -3.29 4.93 -3.97
CA MET A 113 -4.20 5.26 -2.87
C MET A 113 -5.40 6.11 -3.33
N GLN A 114 -5.20 7.07 -4.23
CA GLN A 114 -6.30 7.87 -4.79
C GLN A 114 -7.25 6.99 -5.62
N VAL A 115 -6.72 6.05 -6.40
CA VAL A 115 -7.52 5.06 -7.14
C VAL A 115 -8.35 4.18 -6.19
N ALA A 116 -7.72 3.64 -5.15
CA ALA A 116 -8.41 2.82 -4.15
C ALA A 116 -9.54 3.59 -3.46
N ASN A 117 -9.28 4.84 -3.08
CA ASN A 117 -10.31 5.74 -2.52
C ASN A 117 -11.43 6.02 -3.52
N GLY A 118 -11.12 6.23 -4.80
CA GLY A 118 -12.12 6.40 -5.86
C GLY A 118 -13.08 5.20 -5.96
N ILE A 119 -12.53 3.99 -5.98
CA ILE A 119 -13.32 2.74 -6.05
C ILE A 119 -14.26 2.61 -4.85
N ILE A 120 -13.78 2.95 -3.64
CA ILE A 120 -14.60 2.94 -2.41
C ILE A 120 -15.78 3.92 -2.52
N HIS A 121 -15.61 5.06 -3.17
CA HIS A 121 -16.66 6.08 -3.35
C HIS A 121 -17.47 5.89 -4.65
N GLY A 122 -17.25 4.80 -5.39
CA GLY A 122 -18.04 4.45 -6.57
C GLY A 122 -17.55 5.03 -7.89
N THR A 123 -16.33 5.59 -7.95
CA THR A 123 -15.70 5.97 -9.22
C THR A 123 -14.88 4.79 -9.76
N THR A 124 -15.03 4.48 -11.06
CA THR A 124 -14.37 3.32 -11.71
C THR A 124 -13.10 3.73 -12.46
N HIS A 125 -12.37 4.73 -11.97
CA HIS A 125 -11.07 5.05 -12.54
C HIS A 125 -10.04 4.10 -11.92
N VAL A 126 -9.45 3.21 -12.73
CA VAL A 126 -8.44 2.23 -12.31
C VAL A 126 -7.10 2.68 -12.89
N MET A 127 -6.03 2.58 -12.10
CA MET A 127 -4.68 2.87 -12.56
C MET A 127 -4.28 1.88 -13.66
N GLN A 128 -3.67 2.38 -14.74
CA GLN A 128 -3.25 1.52 -15.85
C GLN A 128 -2.00 0.73 -15.47
N GLN A 129 -2.01 -0.58 -15.75
CA GLN A 129 -0.91 -1.48 -15.43
C GLN A 129 0.45 -0.99 -16.00
N GLY A 130 0.44 -0.38 -17.18
CA GLY A 130 1.66 0.15 -17.81
C GLY A 130 2.37 1.23 -16.98
N GLU A 131 1.64 2.06 -16.21
CA GLU A 131 2.26 3.06 -15.34
C GLU A 131 3.04 2.42 -14.18
N ILE A 132 2.57 1.25 -13.72
CA ILE A 132 3.21 0.48 -12.65
C ILE A 132 4.40 -0.29 -13.21
N ASP A 133 4.24 -0.90 -14.39
CA ASP A 133 5.31 -1.63 -15.07
C ASP A 133 6.49 -0.69 -15.39
N ASP A 134 6.21 0.52 -15.89
CA ASP A 134 7.22 1.57 -16.13
C ASP A 134 7.98 1.95 -14.85
N TYR A 135 7.28 2.01 -13.71
CA TYR A 135 7.89 2.32 -12.41
C TYR A 135 8.72 1.15 -11.85
N MET A 136 8.26 -0.09 -12.04
CA MET A 136 8.96 -1.30 -11.62
C MET A 136 10.11 -1.68 -12.58
N GLY A 137 10.10 -1.13 -13.79
CA GLY A 137 11.08 -1.42 -14.84
C GLY A 137 10.98 -2.83 -15.41
N VAL A 138 9.75 -3.36 -15.56
CA VAL A 138 9.46 -4.72 -16.04
C VAL A 138 8.70 -4.74 -17.37
#